data_AF-A0A0F9K8N3-F1
#
_entry.id   AF-A0A0F9K8N3-F1
#
_cell.length_a   1.000
_cell.length_b   1.000
_cell.length_c   1.000
_cell.angle_alpha   90.00
_cell.angle_beta   90.00
_cell.angle_gamma   90.00
#
_symmetry.space_group_name_H-M   'P 1'
#
loop_
_entity.id
_entity.type
_entity.pdbx_description
1 polymer ?
#
loop_
_entity_poly.entity_id
_entity_poly.type
_entity_poly.pdbx_seq_one_letter_code
_entity_poly.pdbx_strand_id
1 'polypeptide(L)'
;MLVDLTLEQYALALNYNTVTDTAASSGVAGFRKIGLSRGLDVPQRALLVRGIGASPYGSGWNVQYEVPIAVQVSEPEVVFVKGEPAGLALEFMALEDSSAGDLSERFGRLVAMDEDQV
;
A
#
# COMPACT_ATOMS: atom_id res chain seq x y z
N MET A 1 1.66 7.60 3.46
CA MET A 1 1.24 8.45 2.34
C MET A 1 2.20 8.20 1.18
N LEU A 2 1.69 7.85 0.00
CA LEU A 2 2.49 7.87 -1.23
C LEU A 2 2.67 9.35 -1.61
N VAL A 3 3.92 9.80 -1.74
CA VAL A 3 4.32 11.21 -1.86
C VAL A 3 4.96 11.37 -3.23
N ASP A 4 4.33 12.13 -4.15
CA ASP A 4 4.78 12.48 -5.53
C ASP A 4 3.92 11.86 -6.66
N LEU A 5 3.56 12.65 -7.68
CA LEU A 5 2.63 12.26 -8.78
C LEU A 5 3.33 11.46 -9.88
N THR A 6 4.34 10.66 -9.53
CA THR A 6 5.05 9.84 -10.51
C THR A 6 4.16 8.70 -11.00
N LEU A 7 4.36 8.27 -12.25
CA LEU A 7 3.57 7.17 -12.81
C LEU A 7 3.81 5.85 -12.07
N GLU A 8 4.98 5.70 -11.46
CA GLU A 8 5.36 4.57 -10.61
C GLU A 8 4.57 4.57 -9.28
N GLN A 9 4.21 5.75 -8.76
CA GLN A 9 3.32 5.86 -7.61
C GLN A 9 1.86 5.62 -7.98
N TYR A 10 1.44 6.11 -9.15
CA TYR A 10 0.15 5.74 -9.72
C TYR A 10 0.04 4.23 -10.00
N ALA A 11 1.13 3.55 -10.36
CA ALA A 11 1.15 2.11 -10.51
C ALA A 11 0.75 1.39 -9.23
N LEU A 12 1.31 1.80 -8.09
CA LEU A 12 0.95 1.24 -6.79
C LEU A 12 -0.53 1.48 -6.45
N ALA A 13 -1.04 2.67 -6.75
CA ALA A 13 -2.45 3.02 -6.52
C ALA A 13 -3.44 2.32 -7.47
N LEU A 14 -2.98 1.88 -8.65
CA LEU A 14 -3.80 1.21 -9.67
C LEU A 14 -3.49 -0.29 -9.72
N ASN A 15 -3.40 -0.95 -8.56
CA ASN A 15 -3.20 -2.39 -8.44
C ASN A 15 -1.86 -2.93 -9.01
N TYR A 16 -0.79 -2.14 -8.99
CA TYR A 16 0.50 -2.43 -9.64
C TYR A 16 0.40 -2.48 -11.18
N ASN A 17 -0.35 -1.55 -11.76
CA ASN A 17 -0.46 -1.48 -13.20
C ASN A 17 0.89 -1.22 -13.86
N THR A 18 1.11 -1.78 -15.06
CA THR A 18 2.38 -1.63 -15.75
C THR A 18 2.53 -0.24 -16.33
N VAL A 19 3.59 0.48 -15.96
CA VAL A 19 4.01 1.71 -16.63
C VAL A 19 4.75 1.32 -17.90
N THR A 20 4.30 1.82 -19.04
CA THR A 20 4.96 1.61 -20.33
C THR A 20 5.67 2.88 -20.77
N ASP A 21 6.93 2.75 -21.19
CA ASP A 21 7.77 3.86 -21.66
C ASP A 21 7.92 3.78 -23.18
N THR A 22 7.69 4.90 -23.87
CA THR A 22 7.97 5.07 -25.29
C THR A 22 9.14 6.02 -25.43
N ALA A 23 10.28 5.48 -25.87
CA ALA A 23 11.52 6.24 -26.00
C ALA A 23 11.36 7.43 -26.96
N ALA A 24 12.07 8.52 -26.66
CA ALA A 24 12.13 9.68 -27.54
C ALA A 24 12.83 9.34 -28.86
N SER A 25 12.41 9.98 -29.95
CA SER A 25 13.11 9.94 -31.24
C SER A 25 13.56 11.34 -31.64
N SER A 26 14.35 11.46 -32.71
CA SER A 26 14.81 12.78 -33.19
C SER A 26 13.62 13.72 -33.42
N GLY A 27 13.59 14.84 -32.69
CA GLY A 27 12.54 15.85 -32.76
C GLY A 27 11.21 15.50 -32.08
N VAL A 28 11.07 14.33 -31.45
CA VAL A 28 9.84 13.88 -30.79
C VAL A 28 10.14 13.45 -29.36
N ALA A 29 9.52 14.12 -28.39
CA ALA A 29 9.60 13.73 -26.99
C ALA A 29 8.94 12.36 -26.77
N GLY A 30 9.61 11.51 -26.00
CA GLY A 30 9.04 10.26 -25.51
C GLY A 30 7.95 10.52 -24.48
N PHE A 31 7.19 9.49 -24.14
CA PHE A 31 6.16 9.58 -23.13
C PHE A 31 6.02 8.27 -22.37
N ARG A 32 5.71 8.39 -21.09
CA ARG A 32 5.33 7.29 -20.22
C ARG A 32 3.83 7.32 -20.02
N LYS A 33 3.20 6.15 -19.98
CA LYS A 33 1.78 6.00 -19.73
C LYS A 33 1.50 4.82 -18.81
N ILE A 34 0.38 4.91 -18.11
CA ILE A 34 -0.19 3.86 -17.28
C ILE A 34 -1.66 3.68 -17.65
N GLY A 35 -2.15 2.44 -17.67
CA GLY A 35 -3.59 2.19 -17.79
C GLY A 35 -4.30 2.63 -16.52
N LEU A 36 -5.48 3.25 -16.64
CA LEU A 36 -6.32 3.58 -15.48
C LEU A 36 -7.25 2.42 -15.09
N SER A 37 -7.35 1.39 -15.94
CA SER A 37 -8.13 0.20 -15.64
C SER A 37 -7.45 -0.61 -14.53
N ARG A 38 -8.24 -1.01 -13.53
CA ARG A 38 -7.77 -1.81 -12.39
C ARG A 38 -7.92 -3.32 -12.61
N GLY A 39 -8.25 -3.74 -13.83
CA GLY A 39 -8.66 -5.11 -14.16
C GLY A 39 -10.06 -5.43 -13.64
N LEU A 40 -10.65 -6.52 -14.14
CA LEU A 40 -11.86 -7.10 -13.54
C LEU A 40 -11.52 -7.99 -12.33
N ASP A 41 -10.28 -8.46 -12.26
CA ASP A 41 -9.77 -9.24 -11.14
C ASP A 41 -9.47 -8.31 -9.96
N VAL A 42 -9.92 -8.70 -8.77
CA VAL A 42 -9.56 -8.02 -7.52
C VAL A 42 -8.29 -8.68 -6.98
N PRO A 43 -7.10 -8.08 -7.16
CA PRO A 43 -5.87 -8.71 -6.69
C PRO A 43 -5.83 -8.69 -5.16
N GLN A 44 -5.76 -9.89 -4.58
CA GLN A 44 -5.52 -10.08 -3.16
C GLN A 44 -4.02 -9.99 -2.88
N ARG A 45 -3.63 -9.20 -1.88
CA ARG A 45 -2.21 -9.03 -1.49
C ARG A 45 -2.07 -9.03 0.03
N ALA A 46 -0.90 -9.42 0.50
CA ALA A 46 -0.53 -9.22 1.91
C ALA A 46 -0.15 -7.74 2.13
N LEU A 47 -0.66 -7.14 3.20
CA LEU A 47 -0.38 -5.76 3.59
C LEU A 47 0.39 -5.74 4.92
N LEU A 48 1.54 -5.06 4.91
CA LEU A 48 2.37 -4.83 6.09
C LEU A 48 2.45 -3.32 6.35
N VAL A 49 1.95 -2.88 7.50
CA VAL A 49 2.06 -1.48 7.93
C VAL A 49 2.95 -1.41 9.16
N ARG A 50 4.10 -0.75 9.03
CA ARG A 50 5.09 -0.65 10.11
C ARG A 50 5.12 0.75 10.72
N GLY A 51 4.90 0.83 12.03
CA GLY A 51 5.18 2.01 12.84
C GLY A 51 6.57 1.91 13.46
N ILE A 52 7.51 2.72 12.97
CA ILE A 52 8.89 2.75 13.49
C ILE A 52 8.91 3.56 14.79
N GLY A 53 9.43 2.98 15.88
CA GLY A 53 9.52 3.65 17.18
C GLY A 53 8.16 3.97 17.83
N ALA A 54 7.09 3.33 17.39
CA ALA A 54 5.71 3.59 17.81
C ALA A 54 5.12 2.48 18.71
N SER A 55 5.92 1.50 19.13
CA SER A 55 5.48 0.54 20.14
C SER A 55 5.26 1.24 21.48
N PRO A 56 4.14 1.00 22.18
CA PRO A 56 3.91 1.57 23.50
C PRO A 56 4.78 0.91 24.60
N TYR A 57 5.42 -0.22 24.29
CA TYR A 57 6.14 -1.04 25.28
C TYR A 57 7.64 -0.73 25.40
N GLY A 58 8.19 0.10 24.51
CA GLY A 58 9.57 0.53 24.64
C GLY A 58 9.95 1.65 23.69
N SER A 59 10.89 2.48 24.13
CA SER A 59 11.36 3.62 23.36
C SER A 59 12.14 3.15 22.12
N GLY A 60 11.71 3.59 20.93
CA GLY A 60 12.36 3.23 19.66
C GLY A 60 11.98 1.83 19.14
N TRP A 61 11.01 1.16 19.75
CA TRP A 61 10.54 -0.15 19.32
C TRP A 61 9.41 -0.07 18.31
N ASN A 62 9.32 -1.08 17.44
CA ASN A 62 8.41 -1.05 16.30
C ASN A 62 7.09 -1.75 16.61
N VAL A 63 6.05 -1.29 15.91
CA VAL A 63 4.76 -1.97 15.80
C VAL A 63 4.50 -2.31 14.34
N GLN A 64 3.83 -3.43 14.08
CA GLN A 64 3.53 -3.89 12.73
C GLN A 64 2.11 -4.46 12.66
N TYR A 65 1.30 -3.92 11.76
CA TYR A 65 0.07 -4.57 11.31
C TYR A 65 0.41 -5.51 10.18
N GLU A 66 -0.02 -6.75 10.31
CA GLU A 66 0.16 -7.81 9.32
C GLU A 66 -1.21 -8.30 8.88
N VAL A 67 -1.61 -7.95 7.66
CA VAL A 67 -2.88 -8.39 7.07
C VAL A 67 -2.57 -9.40 5.95
N PRO A 68 -2.93 -10.69 6.10
CA PRO A 68 -2.53 -11.74 5.16
C PRO A 68 -3.22 -11.60 3.81
N ILE A 69 -4.50 -11.22 3.81
CA ILE A 69 -5.29 -11.00 2.60
C ILE A 69 -5.96 -9.64 2.69
N ALA A 70 -5.52 -8.70 1.85
CA ALA A 70 -6.10 -7.38 1.71
C ALA A 70 -6.43 -7.10 0.24
N VAL A 71 -7.52 -6.37 0.02
CA VAL A 71 -7.93 -5.86 -1.29
C VAL A 71 -8.04 -4.35 -1.24
N GLN A 72 -7.55 -3.67 -2.26
CA GLN A 72 -7.69 -2.23 -2.35
C GLN A 72 -9.11 -1.88 -2.84
N VAL A 73 -9.93 -1.28 -1.98
CA VAL A 73 -11.35 -0.99 -2.24
C VAL A 73 -11.66 0.48 -2.51
N SER A 74 -10.67 1.39 -2.44
CA SER A 74 -10.92 2.80 -2.80
C SER A 74 -10.83 3.08 -4.30
N GLU A 75 -11.54 4.12 -4.73
CA GLU A 75 -11.13 4.92 -5.88
C GLU A 75 -10.00 5.87 -5.43
N PRO A 76 -8.78 5.78 -6.00
CA PRO A 76 -7.65 6.58 -5.52
C PRO A 76 -7.91 8.07 -5.73
N GLU A 77 -8.15 8.80 -4.64
CA GLU A 77 -8.33 10.25 -4.69
C GLU A 77 -6.99 10.95 -4.44
N VAL A 78 -6.70 11.98 -5.26
CA VAL A 78 -5.53 12.84 -5.04
C VAL A 78 -5.89 13.87 -3.98
N VAL A 79 -5.22 13.79 -2.83
CA VAL A 79 -5.41 14.70 -1.70
C VAL A 79 -4.35 15.78 -1.75
N PHE A 80 -4.79 17.03 -1.81
CA PHE A 80 -3.93 18.21 -1.75
C PHE A 80 -4.01 18.84 -0.36
N VAL A 81 -2.90 18.85 0.37
CA VAL A 81 -2.77 19.55 1.65
C VAL A 81 -1.76 20.68 1.49
N LYS A 82 -2.13 21.90 1.89
CA LYS A 82 -1.27 23.07 1.73
C LYS A 82 -0.01 22.93 2.59
N GLY A 83 1.15 22.94 1.95
CA GLY A 83 2.45 22.80 2.61
C GLY A 83 2.96 21.36 2.71
N GLU A 84 2.14 20.39 2.29
CA GLU A 84 2.55 18.99 2.15
C GLU A 84 2.53 18.59 0.67
N PRO A 85 3.30 17.58 0.27
CA PRO A 85 3.20 17.03 -1.07
C PRO A 85 1.79 16.50 -1.38
N ALA A 86 1.42 16.44 -2.66
CA ALA A 86 0.18 15.77 -3.06
C ALA A 86 0.27 14.27 -2.70
N GLY A 87 -0.80 13.75 -2.09
CA GLY A 87 -0.91 12.36 -1.66
C GLY A 87 -1.98 11.60 -2.43
N LEU A 88 -1.82 10.28 -2.53
CA LEU A 88 -2.87 9.38 -3.00
C LEU A 88 -3.52 8.68 -1.80
N ALA A 89 -4.83 8.86 -1.65
CA ALA A 89 -5.63 8.16 -0.65
C ALA A 89 -5.92 6.73 -1.11
N LEU A 90 -5.45 5.76 -0.32
CA LEU A 90 -5.66 4.33 -0.58
C LEU A 90 -6.45 3.73 0.58
N GLU A 91 -7.47 2.95 0.26
CA GLU A 91 -8.21 2.16 1.23
C GLU A 91 -8.01 0.68 0.94
N PHE A 92 -7.63 -0.06 1.97
CA PHE A 92 -7.47 -1.51 1.93
C PHE A 92 -8.47 -2.15 2.89
N MET A 93 -9.20 -3.15 2.40
CA MET A 93 -10.10 -3.98 3.19
C MET A 93 -9.44 -5.33 3.42
N ALA A 94 -9.36 -5.75 4.68
CA ALA A 94 -8.93 -7.09 5.05
C ALA A 94 -10.02 -8.11 4.71
N LEU A 95 -9.62 -9.24 4.12
CA LEU A 95 -10.49 -10.38 3.86
C LEU A 95 -10.15 -11.53 4.81
N GLU A 96 -11.11 -12.41 5.04
CA GLU A 96 -10.91 -13.60 5.87
C GLU A 96 -9.97 -14.60 5.19
N ASP A 97 -8.86 -14.93 5.84
CA ASP A 97 -8.00 -16.05 5.48
C ASP A 97 -8.53 -17.36 6.08
N SER A 98 -9.32 -18.08 5.29
CA SER A 98 -9.84 -19.41 5.66
C SER A 98 -8.76 -20.48 5.89
N SER A 99 -7.53 -20.22 5.46
CA SER A 99 -6.39 -21.14 5.60
C SER A 99 -5.53 -20.88 6.84
N ALA A 100 -5.80 -19.82 7.59
CA ALA A 100 -5.07 -19.50 8.81
C ALA A 100 -5.20 -20.62 9.86
N GLY A 101 -4.07 -20.98 10.47
CA GLY A 101 -4.00 -22.02 11.50
C GLY A 101 -4.68 -21.62 12.82
N ASP A 102 -4.90 -20.32 13.03
CA ASP A 102 -5.63 -19.75 14.17
C ASP A 102 -6.85 -18.97 13.67
N LEU A 103 -8.02 -19.20 14.28
CA LEU A 103 -9.26 -18.50 13.96
C LEU A 103 -9.18 -17.01 14.27
N SER A 104 -8.40 -16.62 15.27
CA SER A 104 -8.27 -15.22 15.70
C SER A 104 -7.38 -14.38 14.77
N GLU A 105 -6.50 -15.03 14.00
CA GLU A 105 -5.57 -14.36 13.08
C GLU A 105 -6.09 -14.29 11.63
N ARG A 106 -7.34 -14.73 11.38
CA ARG A 106 -7.92 -14.79 10.02
C ARG A 106 -8.00 -13.45 9.29
N PHE A 107 -8.05 -12.34 10.03
CA PHE A 107 -8.03 -10.99 9.46
C PHE A 107 -6.67 -10.30 9.61
N GLY A 108 -5.68 -11.05 10.08
CA GLY A 108 -4.35 -10.56 10.40
C GLY A 108 -4.11 -10.39 11.89
N ARG A 109 -2.97 -9.75 12.21
CA ARG A 109 -2.50 -9.55 13.57
C ARG A 109 -1.78 -8.21 13.73
N LEU A 110 -1.77 -7.73 14.96
CA LEU A 110 -0.98 -6.59 15.38
C LEU A 110 0.17 -7.10 16.25
N VAL A 111 1.39 -6.85 15.81
CA VAL A 111 2.60 -7.25 16.52
C VAL A 111 3.28 -6.00 17.05
N ALA A 112 3.45 -5.90 18.36
CA ALA A 112 4.25 -4.87 19.00
C ALA A 112 5.48 -5.51 19.62
N MET A 113 6.65 -4.91 19.41
CA MET A 113 7.87 -5.30 20.14
C MET A 113 7.73 -4.92 21.61
N ASP A 114 8.08 -5.83 22.51
CA ASP A 114 8.01 -5.71 23.97
C ASP A 114 9.24 -6.39 24.63
N GLU A 115 9.62 -5.99 25.84
CA GLU A 115 10.54 -6.76 26.69
C GLU A 115 9.72 -7.79 27.46
N ASP A 116 9.61 -8.98 26.90
CA ASP A 116 9.27 -10.24 27.58
C ASP A 116 8.47 -10.12 28.90
N GLN A 117 7.13 -10.22 28.83
CA GLN A 117 6.29 -10.37 30.02
C GLN A 117 6.48 -11.79 30.58
N VAL A 118 7.23 -11.93 31.67
CA VAL A 118 7.22 -13.15 32.53
C VAL A 118 5.89 -13.24 33.27
#